data_AF-A0A7K1UDV6-F1
#
_entry.id   AF-A0A7K1UDV6-F1
#
_cell.length_a   1.000
_cell.length_b   1.000
_cell.length_c   1.000
_cell.angle_alpha   90.00
_cell.angle_beta   90.00
_cell.angle_gamma   90.00
#
_symmetry.space_group_name_H-M   'P 1'
#
loop_
_entity.id
_entity.type
_entity.pdbx_description
1 polymer ?
#
loop_
_entity_poly.entity_id
_entity_poly.type
_entity_poly.pdbx_seq_one_letter_code
_entity_poly.pdbx_strand_id
1 'polypeptide(L)'
;MTIDLVLTATKFINAYREVEKGAPKKAEDIINYLEKHKPTAQHLCSSWRGRKQDWGSFYLNLSHKFQHKILKFWGLADPAGEEYAHQVEESPAKMLFADVPDSIIWPHELLKFFNNHGIDEIPETGITLSSLPPDDRRYGNSANWGDYVLALPAAEREQLLHQIAAYSLERRS
;
A
#
# COMPACT_ATOMS: atom_id res chain seq x y z
N MET A 1 -13.99 -15.59 0.36
CA MET A 1 -13.59 -15.07 1.69
C MET A 1 -13.63 -13.56 1.56
N THR A 2 -14.43 -12.87 2.36
CA THR A 2 -14.44 -11.41 2.39
C THR A 2 -13.15 -10.95 3.05
N ILE A 3 -12.39 -10.08 2.40
CA ILE A 3 -11.14 -9.54 2.96
C ILE A 3 -11.50 -8.71 4.19
N ASP A 4 -10.86 -9.00 5.32
CA ASP A 4 -10.90 -8.11 6.48
C ASP A 4 -10.02 -6.90 6.16
N LEU A 5 -10.66 -5.84 5.68
CA LEU A 5 -10.00 -4.63 5.22
C LEU A 5 -9.22 -3.94 6.34
N VAL A 6 -9.77 -3.95 7.56
CA VAL A 6 -9.16 -3.30 8.73
C VAL A 6 -7.92 -4.06 9.17
N LEU A 7 -8.03 -5.38 9.31
CA LEU A 7 -6.90 -6.23 9.68
C LEU A 7 -5.80 -6.18 8.61
N THR A 8 -6.19 -6.24 7.33
CA THR A 8 -5.25 -6.21 6.21
C THR A 8 -4.51 -4.87 6.14
N ALA A 9 -5.24 -3.75 6.23
CA ALA A 9 -4.65 -2.42 6.27
C ALA A 9 -3.71 -2.26 7.47
N THR A 10 -4.14 -2.68 8.66
CA THR A 10 -3.31 -2.55 9.88
C THR A 10 -2.02 -3.36 9.76
N LYS A 11 -2.08 -4.60 9.27
CA LYS A 11 -0.87 -5.42 9.06
C LYS A 11 0.03 -4.83 7.98
N PHE A 12 -0.55 -4.36 6.87
CA PHE A 12 0.18 -3.71 5.79
C PHE A 12 0.91 -2.46 6.29
N ILE A 13 0.22 -1.60 7.05
CA ILE A 13 0.80 -0.38 7.61
C ILE A 13 1.98 -0.70 8.51
N ASN A 14 1.82 -1.63 9.45
CA ASN A 14 2.92 -2.06 10.30
C ASN A 14 4.12 -2.56 9.48
N ALA A 15 3.88 -3.41 8.47
CA ALA A 15 4.93 -4.01 7.67
C ALA A 15 5.73 -2.97 6.88
N TYR A 16 5.06 -2.00 6.23
CA TYR A 16 5.79 -1.00 5.45
C TYR A 16 6.48 0.05 6.34
N ARG A 17 5.86 0.46 7.47
CA ARG A 17 6.49 1.39 8.41
C ARG A 17 7.76 0.84 9.01
N GLU A 18 7.81 -0.47 9.26
CA GLU A 18 9.02 -1.18 9.68
C GLU A 18 10.14 -1.14 8.62
N VAL A 19 9.80 -1.01 7.34
CA VAL A 19 10.79 -0.86 6.27
C VAL A 19 11.25 0.59 6.14
N GLU A 20 10.32 1.56 6.20
CA GLU A 20 10.66 2.99 6.13
C GLU A 20 11.53 3.46 7.29
N LYS A 21 11.21 3.05 8.52
CA LYS A 21 11.98 3.38 9.74
C LYS A 21 13.29 2.59 9.84
N GLY A 22 13.42 1.50 9.09
CA GLY A 22 14.61 0.65 9.10
C GLY A 22 15.79 1.25 8.35
N ALA A 23 16.88 0.49 8.25
CA ALA A 23 17.98 0.85 7.36
C ALA A 23 17.53 0.73 5.89
N PRO A 24 17.97 1.61 4.96
CA PRO A 24 17.63 1.52 3.53
C PRO A 24 17.89 0.12 2.92
N LYS A 25 18.91 -0.58 3.43
CA LYS A 25 19.28 -1.93 3.03
C LYS A 25 18.17 -2.96 3.27
N LYS A 26 17.32 -2.79 4.29
CA LYS A 26 16.21 -3.73 4.61
C LYS A 26 15.24 -3.88 3.43
N ALA A 27 14.88 -2.77 2.79
CA ALA A 27 14.06 -2.79 1.58
C ALA A 27 14.78 -3.46 0.40
N GLU A 28 16.07 -3.17 0.21
CA GLU A 28 16.87 -3.78 -0.86
C GLU A 28 16.99 -5.30 -0.68
N ASP A 29 17.15 -5.78 0.55
CA ASP A 29 17.19 -7.21 0.86
C ASP A 29 15.85 -7.88 0.52
N ILE A 30 14.72 -7.24 0.83
CA ILE A 30 13.38 -7.70 0.42
C ILE A 30 13.26 -7.73 -1.11
N ILE A 31 13.65 -6.66 -1.80
CA ILE A 31 13.59 -6.57 -3.27
C ILE A 31 14.40 -7.69 -3.92
N ASN A 32 15.64 -7.91 -3.47
CA ASN A 32 16.52 -8.96 -3.99
C ASN A 32 16.03 -10.37 -3.64
N TYR A 33 15.33 -10.53 -2.51
CA TYR A 33 14.68 -11.78 -2.17
C TYR A 33 13.52 -12.09 -3.15
N LEU A 34 12.69 -11.09 -3.48
CA LEU A 34 11.48 -11.26 -4.29
C LEU A 34 11.71 -11.23 -5.80
N GLU A 35 12.75 -10.54 -6.26
CA GLU A 35 13.09 -10.44 -7.68
C GLU A 35 14.37 -11.18 -8.00
N LYS A 36 14.24 -12.34 -8.67
CA LYS A 36 15.38 -13.17 -9.03
C LYS A 36 16.09 -12.68 -10.29
N HIS A 37 15.40 -11.94 -11.17
CA HIS A 37 16.02 -11.36 -12.34
C HIS A 37 16.88 -10.15 -11.94
N LYS A 38 18.21 -10.33 -11.93
CA LYS A 38 19.17 -9.34 -11.41
C LYS A 38 19.00 -7.94 -11.99
N PRO A 39 18.84 -7.72 -13.31
CA PRO A 39 18.63 -6.37 -13.85
C PRO A 39 17.37 -5.70 -13.30
N THR A 40 16.27 -6.45 -13.13
CA THR A 40 15.01 -5.91 -12.59
C THR A 40 15.18 -5.57 -11.11
N ALA A 41 15.81 -6.45 -10.32
CA ALA A 41 16.10 -6.20 -8.92
C ALA A 41 16.97 -4.94 -8.73
N GLN A 42 17.99 -4.76 -9.56
CA GLN A 42 18.85 -3.57 -9.56
C GLN A 42 18.08 -2.29 -9.89
N HIS A 43 17.19 -2.35 -10.88
CA HIS A 43 16.33 -1.21 -11.23
C HIS A 43 15.41 -0.84 -10.06
N LEU A 44 14.75 -1.83 -9.44
CA LEU A 44 13.90 -1.62 -8.27
C LEU A 44 14.68 -1.05 -7.07
N CYS A 45 15.88 -1.56 -6.78
CA CYS A 45 16.73 -1.01 -5.72
C CYS A 45 17.15 0.44 -6.01
N SER A 46 17.47 0.76 -7.27
CA SER A 46 17.80 2.13 -7.68
C SER A 46 16.59 3.06 -7.52
N SER A 47 15.41 2.58 -7.90
CA SER A 47 14.12 3.24 -7.73
C SER A 47 13.83 3.53 -6.24
N TRP A 48 14.08 2.55 -5.36
CA TRP A 48 13.97 2.72 -3.91
C TRP A 48 14.93 3.79 -3.36
N ARG A 49 16.21 3.73 -3.70
CA ARG A 49 17.21 4.71 -3.25
C ARG A 49 16.83 6.14 -3.64
N GLY A 50 16.32 6.33 -4.86
CA GLY A 50 15.87 7.63 -5.35
C GLY A 50 14.72 8.25 -4.54
N ARG A 51 13.94 7.42 -3.82
CA ARG A 51 12.80 7.85 -3.00
C ARG A 51 13.15 8.17 -1.55
N LYS A 52 14.42 8.05 -1.15
CA LYS A 52 14.90 8.46 0.18
C LYS A 52 14.08 7.87 1.33
N GLN A 53 13.82 6.56 1.26
CA GLN A 53 13.03 5.79 2.22
C GLN A 53 11.53 6.04 2.24
N ASP A 54 10.97 6.70 1.23
CA ASP A 54 9.52 6.79 1.02
C ASP A 54 8.99 5.49 0.38
N TRP A 55 8.47 4.59 1.21
CA TRP A 55 7.91 3.31 0.77
C TRP A 55 6.57 3.50 0.10
N GLY A 56 5.74 4.44 0.55
CA GLY A 56 4.47 4.73 -0.09
C GLY A 56 4.65 5.08 -1.58
N SER A 57 5.54 6.02 -1.87
CA SER A 57 5.92 6.39 -3.23
C SER A 57 6.55 5.23 -3.99
N PHE A 58 7.34 4.38 -3.32
CA PHE A 58 7.93 3.21 -3.97
C PHE A 58 6.86 2.21 -4.39
N TYR A 59 6.00 1.82 -3.46
CA TYR A 59 4.95 0.82 -3.62
C TYR A 59 3.94 1.21 -4.70
N LEU A 60 3.48 2.47 -4.71
CA LEU A 60 2.53 2.97 -5.71
C LEU A 60 3.06 2.90 -7.15
N ASN A 61 4.37 2.85 -7.34
CA ASN A 61 5.01 2.74 -8.65
C ASN A 61 5.35 1.30 -9.06
N LEU A 62 5.00 0.30 -8.24
CA LEU A 62 5.22 -1.11 -8.56
C LEU A 62 4.05 -1.64 -9.37
N SER A 63 4.33 -2.60 -10.27
CA SER A 63 3.25 -3.35 -10.92
C SER A 63 2.43 -4.13 -9.88
N HIS A 64 1.13 -4.32 -10.14
CA HIS A 64 0.26 -5.11 -9.25
C HIS A 64 0.80 -6.52 -9.00
N LYS A 65 1.44 -7.15 -9.99
CA LYS A 65 2.13 -8.44 -9.80
C LYS A 65 3.24 -8.35 -8.76
N PHE A 66 4.03 -7.27 -8.76
CA PHE A 66 5.11 -7.12 -7.78
C PHE A 66 4.58 -6.68 -6.41
N GLN A 67 3.53 -5.86 -6.36
CA GLN A 67 2.79 -5.56 -5.14
C GLN A 67 2.28 -6.85 -4.48
N HIS A 68 1.71 -7.78 -5.27
CA HIS A 68 1.32 -9.11 -4.79
C HIS A 68 2.49 -9.90 -4.19
N LYS A 69 3.67 -9.89 -4.82
CA LYS A 69 4.87 -10.54 -4.24
C LYS A 69 5.22 -9.99 -2.86
N ILE A 70 5.10 -8.68 -2.65
CA ILE A 70 5.33 -8.03 -1.36
C ILE A 70 4.26 -8.45 -0.35
N LEU A 71 2.99 -8.41 -0.73
CA LEU A 71 1.89 -8.85 0.14
C LEU A 71 2.05 -10.32 0.56
N LYS A 72 2.44 -11.19 -0.38
CA LYS A 72 2.77 -12.59 -0.11
C LYS A 72 3.91 -12.73 0.89
N PHE A 73 4.99 -11.97 0.71
CA PHE A 73 6.12 -11.96 1.63
C PHE A 73 5.71 -11.57 3.06
N TRP A 74 4.76 -10.66 3.21
CA TRP A 74 4.21 -10.24 4.50
C TRP A 74 3.06 -11.11 5.02
N GLY A 75 2.71 -12.20 4.34
CA GLY A 75 1.62 -13.09 4.76
C GLY A 75 0.23 -12.45 4.60
N LEU A 76 0.09 -11.52 3.66
CA LEU A 76 -1.16 -10.80 3.32
C LEU A 76 -1.75 -11.21 1.97
N ALA A 77 -1.10 -12.14 1.27
CA ALA A 77 -1.63 -12.68 0.02
C ALA A 77 -2.86 -13.55 0.27
N ASP A 78 -3.76 -13.58 -0.71
CA ASP A 78 -4.89 -14.48 -0.79
C ASP A 78 -4.87 -15.30 -2.09
N PRO A 79 -5.71 -16.34 -2.22
CA PRO A 79 -5.75 -17.16 -3.44
C PRO A 79 -6.08 -16.36 -4.71
N ALA A 80 -6.88 -15.29 -4.61
CA ALA A 80 -7.23 -14.46 -5.77
C ALA A 80 -6.01 -13.71 -6.32
N GLY A 81 -5.16 -13.18 -5.44
CA GLY A 81 -3.90 -12.54 -5.83
C GLY A 81 -2.91 -13.51 -6.50
N GLU A 82 -2.85 -14.77 -6.03
CA GLU A 82 -2.03 -15.81 -6.65
C GLU A 82 -2.51 -16.14 -8.07
N GLU A 83 -3.82 -16.31 -8.24
CA GLU A 83 -4.44 -16.56 -9.54
C GLU A 83 -4.17 -15.40 -10.51
N TYR A 84 -4.35 -14.16 -10.06
CA TYR A 84 -4.01 -12.97 -10.84
C TYR A 84 -2.53 -12.96 -11.26
N ALA A 85 -1.62 -13.23 -10.32
CA ALA A 85 -0.18 -13.23 -10.60
C ALA A 85 0.21 -14.32 -11.61
N HIS A 86 -0.42 -15.49 -11.54
CA HIS A 86 -0.24 -16.58 -12.49
C HIS A 86 -0.74 -16.19 -13.88
N GLN A 87 -1.95 -15.64 -14.00
CA GLN A 87 -2.49 -15.20 -15.28
C GLN A 87 -1.62 -14.14 -15.97
N VAL A 88 -1.12 -13.16 -15.21
CA VAL A 88 -0.21 -12.12 -15.72
C VAL A 88 1.14 -12.70 -16.15
N GLU A 89 1.61 -13.75 -15.46
CA GLU A 89 2.85 -14.45 -15.82
C GLU A 89 2.73 -15.23 -17.13
N GLU A 90 1.63 -15.94 -17.32
CA GLU A 90 1.36 -16.70 -18.55
C GLU A 90 1.17 -15.79 -19.77
N SER A 91 0.53 -14.63 -19.57
CA SER A 91 0.26 -13.68 -20.64
C SER A 91 0.33 -12.26 -20.12
N PRO A 92 1.47 -11.55 -20.31
CA PRO A 92 1.63 -10.17 -19.85
C PRO A 92 0.54 -9.20 -20.37
N ALA A 93 -0.04 -9.48 -21.54
CA ALA A 93 -1.16 -8.70 -22.06
C ALA A 93 -2.39 -8.72 -21.14
N LYS A 94 -2.58 -9.77 -20.32
CA LYS A 94 -3.66 -9.83 -19.33
C LYS A 94 -3.54 -8.75 -18.25
N MET A 95 -2.37 -8.14 -18.04
CA MET A 95 -2.26 -6.99 -17.12
C MET A 95 -3.18 -5.83 -17.51
N LEU A 96 -3.55 -5.72 -18.79
CA LEU A 96 -4.39 -4.64 -19.31
C LEU A 96 -5.89 -4.92 -19.16
N PHE A 97 -6.28 -6.18 -18.95
CA PHE A 97 -7.68 -6.60 -19.04
C PHE A 97 -8.16 -7.46 -17.87
N ALA A 98 -7.25 -7.97 -17.05
CA ALA A 98 -7.60 -8.74 -15.86
C ALA A 98 -7.99 -7.82 -14.71
N ASP A 99 -9.11 -8.13 -14.08
CA ASP A 99 -9.51 -7.47 -12.85
C ASP A 99 -8.51 -7.77 -11.75
N VAL A 100 -7.95 -6.70 -11.17
CA VAL A 100 -6.98 -6.83 -10.09
C VAL A 100 -7.75 -7.12 -8.79
N PRO A 101 -7.42 -8.22 -8.09
CA PRO A 101 -8.06 -8.58 -6.83
C PRO A 101 -8.02 -7.47 -5.79
N ASP A 102 -9.09 -7.37 -5.00
CA ASP A 102 -9.20 -6.39 -3.93
C ASP A 102 -8.10 -6.53 -2.87
N SER A 103 -7.53 -7.74 -2.69
CA SER A 103 -6.40 -7.98 -1.79
C SER A 103 -5.14 -7.23 -2.20
N ILE A 104 -4.95 -7.00 -3.51
CA ILE A 104 -3.82 -6.24 -4.06
C ILE A 104 -4.19 -4.75 -4.11
N ILE A 105 -5.41 -4.44 -4.56
CA ILE A 105 -5.84 -3.06 -4.78
C ILE A 105 -6.07 -2.30 -3.47
N TRP A 106 -6.59 -2.95 -2.44
CA TRP A 106 -6.92 -2.25 -1.20
C TRP A 106 -5.72 -1.52 -0.56
N PRO A 107 -4.55 -2.17 -0.34
CA PRO A 107 -3.36 -1.46 0.13
C PRO A 107 -2.89 -0.34 -0.81
N HIS A 108 -3.06 -0.52 -2.13
CA HIS A 108 -2.71 0.49 -3.12
C HIS A 108 -3.59 1.73 -3.01
N GLU A 109 -4.91 1.57 -2.99
CA GLU A 109 -5.85 2.71 -2.89
C GLU A 109 -5.74 3.40 -1.53
N LEU A 110 -5.49 2.66 -0.45
CA LEU A 110 -5.22 3.25 0.86
C LEU A 110 -4.00 4.19 0.82
N LEU A 111 -2.89 3.73 0.24
CA LEU A 111 -1.69 4.56 0.07
C LEU A 111 -1.95 5.78 -0.81
N LYS A 112 -2.64 5.56 -1.93
CA LYS A 112 -2.95 6.59 -2.92
C LYS A 112 -3.86 7.66 -2.34
N PHE A 113 -4.82 7.28 -1.49
CA PHE A 113 -5.67 8.22 -0.77
C PHE A 113 -4.83 9.20 0.05
N PHE A 114 -3.97 8.70 0.95
CA PHE A 114 -3.14 9.57 1.77
C PHE A 114 -2.07 10.33 0.97
N ASN A 115 -1.59 9.78 -0.13
CA ASN A 115 -0.68 10.49 -1.03
C ASN A 115 -1.35 11.67 -1.75
N ASN A 116 -2.66 11.58 -2.02
CA ASN A 116 -3.41 12.63 -2.71
C ASN A 116 -4.02 13.66 -1.77
N HIS A 117 -4.40 13.23 -0.55
CA HIS A 117 -5.22 14.03 0.36
C HIS A 117 -4.51 14.41 1.66
N GLY A 118 -3.38 13.79 2.00
CA GLY A 118 -2.67 14.04 3.26
C GLY A 118 -3.50 13.66 4.49
N ILE A 119 -3.17 14.30 5.62
CA ILE A 119 -3.90 14.15 6.90
C ILE A 119 -4.61 15.48 7.21
N ASP A 120 -5.63 15.80 6.43
CA ASP A 120 -6.42 17.03 6.57
C ASP A 120 -7.84 16.72 7.11
N GLU A 121 -8.45 17.67 7.83
CA GLU A 121 -9.71 17.49 8.55
C GLU A 121 -10.88 17.13 7.62
N ILE A 122 -10.88 17.71 6.41
CA ILE A 122 -11.87 17.45 5.35
C ILE A 122 -11.12 17.30 4.03
N PRO A 123 -10.61 16.10 3.70
CA PRO A 123 -10.25 15.82 2.32
C PRO A 123 -11.50 16.08 1.46
N GLU A 124 -11.32 16.57 0.22
CA GLU A 124 -12.40 16.87 -0.75
C GLU A 124 -13.27 15.65 -1.15
N THR A 125 -13.21 14.58 -0.37
CA THR A 125 -13.84 13.28 -0.54
C THR A 125 -15.01 13.05 0.44
N GLY A 126 -15.22 13.95 1.41
CA GLY A 126 -16.26 13.79 2.44
C GLY A 126 -15.93 12.76 3.54
N ILE A 127 -14.67 12.29 3.59
CA ILE A 127 -14.16 11.38 4.62
C ILE A 127 -13.73 12.21 5.82
N THR A 128 -14.11 11.84 7.04
CA THR A 128 -13.67 12.54 8.25
C THR A 128 -12.41 11.89 8.81
N LEU A 129 -11.35 12.70 8.96
CA LEU A 129 -10.16 12.34 9.72
C LEU A 129 -10.31 12.83 11.17
N SER A 130 -10.32 11.92 12.13
CA SER A 130 -10.42 12.25 13.57
C SER A 130 -9.04 12.34 14.23
N SER A 131 -8.95 12.93 15.42
CA SER A 131 -7.72 12.89 16.23
C SER A 131 -6.46 13.35 15.48
N LEU A 132 -6.61 14.45 14.71
CA LEU A 132 -5.57 14.94 13.83
C LEU A 132 -4.28 15.26 14.60
N PRO A 133 -3.10 14.88 14.08
CA PRO A 133 -1.83 15.24 14.70
C PRO A 133 -1.63 16.77 14.65
N PRO A 134 -0.63 17.35 15.33
CA PRO A 134 -0.27 18.76 15.15
C PRO A 134 0.01 19.11 13.68
N ASP A 135 -0.25 20.35 13.26
CA ASP A 135 -0.21 20.78 11.84
C ASP A 135 1.13 20.51 11.16
N ASP A 136 2.24 20.64 11.89
CA ASP A 136 3.60 20.34 11.42
C ASP A 136 3.82 18.86 11.08
N ARG A 137 2.88 17.99 11.47
CA ARG A 137 2.84 16.55 11.19
C ARG A 137 1.65 16.16 10.31
N ARG A 138 1.00 17.11 9.62
CA ARG A 138 -0.09 16.83 8.66
C ARG A 138 0.35 16.85 7.20
N TYR A 139 1.60 17.21 6.92
CA TYR A 139 2.09 17.41 5.54
C TYR A 139 1.91 16.17 4.66
N GLY A 140 1.29 16.40 3.49
CA GLY A 140 0.75 15.41 2.55
C GLY A 140 1.76 14.64 1.72
N ASN A 141 2.82 14.11 2.34
CA ASN A 141 3.67 13.11 1.72
C ASN A 141 3.73 11.91 2.66
N SER A 142 3.14 10.78 2.24
CA SER A 142 3.49 9.35 2.47
C SER A 142 4.18 8.86 3.77
N ALA A 143 4.99 9.66 4.45
CA ALA A 143 5.91 9.26 5.51
C ALA A 143 5.32 9.24 6.93
N ASN A 144 4.11 9.72 7.19
CA ASN A 144 3.54 9.79 8.55
C ASN A 144 2.09 9.30 8.68
N TRP A 145 1.35 9.16 7.56
CA TRP A 145 -0.05 8.74 7.61
C TRP A 145 -0.24 7.36 8.24
N GLY A 146 0.70 6.43 8.03
CA GLY A 146 0.65 5.13 8.67
C GLY A 146 0.72 5.20 10.18
N ASP A 147 1.59 6.06 10.71
CA ASP A 147 1.68 6.29 12.16
C ASP A 147 0.40 6.94 12.69
N TYR A 148 -0.20 7.86 11.94
CA TYR A 148 -1.49 8.45 12.27
C TYR A 148 -2.60 7.40 12.36
N VAL A 149 -2.80 6.59 11.31
CA VAL A 149 -3.83 5.53 11.29
C VAL A 149 -3.62 4.53 12.42
N LEU A 150 -2.37 4.17 12.73
CA LEU A 150 -2.06 3.25 13.83
C LEU A 150 -2.28 3.85 15.22
N ALA A 151 -2.15 5.18 15.36
CA ALA A 151 -2.35 5.89 16.63
C ALA A 151 -3.84 6.13 16.97
N LEU A 152 -4.74 6.02 15.98
CA LEU A 152 -6.17 6.17 16.20
C LEU A 152 -6.72 5.10 17.17
N PRO A 153 -7.70 5.45 18.03
CA PRO A 153 -8.51 4.48 18.75
C PRO A 153 -9.11 3.44 17.80
N ALA A 154 -9.30 2.20 18.27
CA ALA A 154 -9.71 1.09 17.40
C ALA A 154 -11.00 1.39 16.60
N ALA A 155 -12.01 1.98 17.25
CA ALA A 155 -13.27 2.34 16.60
C ALA A 155 -13.10 3.44 15.53
N GLU A 156 -12.29 4.47 15.82
CA GLU A 156 -12.00 5.55 14.85
C GLU A 156 -11.20 5.02 13.66
N ARG A 157 -10.20 4.17 13.92
CA ARG A 157 -9.41 3.52 12.88
C ARG A 157 -10.27 2.65 11.96
N GLU A 158 -11.15 1.84 12.54
CA GLU A 158 -12.09 1.00 11.79
C GLU A 158 -13.02 1.87 10.92
N GLN A 159 -13.62 2.90 11.51
CA GLN A 159 -14.51 3.82 10.80
C GLN A 159 -13.78 4.53 9.64
N LEU A 160 -12.55 4.98 9.84
CA LEU A 160 -11.74 5.62 8.80
C LEU A 160 -11.43 4.66 7.65
N LEU A 161 -10.96 3.44 7.96
CA LEU A 161 -10.60 2.46 6.94
C LEU A 161 -11.82 2.01 6.14
N HIS A 162 -12.99 1.89 6.76
CA HIS A 162 -14.24 1.61 6.04
C HIS A 162 -14.66 2.75 5.12
N GLN A 163 -14.53 4.01 5.56
CA GLN A 163 -14.83 5.16 4.71
C GLN A 163 -13.91 5.21 3.47
N ILE A 164 -12.60 5.01 3.66
CA ILE A 164 -11.64 5.00 2.55
C ILE A 164 -11.92 3.82 1.60
N ALA A 165 -12.27 2.64 2.13
CA ALA A 165 -12.62 1.50 1.30
C ALA A 165 -13.88 1.74 0.46
N ALA A 166 -14.94 2.29 1.07
CA ALA A 166 -16.17 2.63 0.37
C ALA A 166 -15.90 3.64 -0.76
N TYR A 167 -15.18 4.71 -0.44
CA TYR A 167 -14.74 5.71 -1.42
C TYR A 167 -13.94 5.11 -2.58
N SER A 168 -13.03 4.20 -2.28
CA SER A 168 -12.19 3.55 -3.30
C SER A 168 -13.01 2.64 -4.22
N LEU A 169 -14.05 1.99 -3.70
CA LEU A 169 -14.96 1.15 -4.48
C LEU A 169 -15.85 2.00 -5.42
N GLU A 170 -16.41 3.11 -4.93
CA GLU A 170 -17.24 4.02 -5.73
C GLU A 170 -16.49 4.64 -6.92
N ARG A 171 -15.18 4.85 -6.80
CA ARG A 171 -14.36 5.39 -7.90
C ARG A 171 -13.93 4.34 -8.93
N ARG A 172 -14.17 3.05 -8.66
CA ARG A 172 -13.85 1.93 -9.58
C ARG A 172 -15.06 1.48 -10.41
N SER A 173 -16.28 1.82 -9.98
CA SER A 173 -17.54 1.60 -10.72
C SER A 173 -17.85 2.72 -11.71
#